data_AF-A0A7C5X832-F1
#
_entry.id   AF-A0A7C5X832-F1
#
_cell.length_a   1.000
_cell.length_b   1.000
_cell.length_c   1.000
_cell.angle_alpha   90.00
_cell.angle_beta   90.00
_cell.angle_gamma   90.00
#
_symmetry.space_group_name_H-M   'P 1'
#
loop_
_entity.id
_entity.type
_entity.pdbx_description
1 polymer ?
#
loop_
_entity_poly.entity_id
_entity_poly.type
_entity_poly.pdbx_seq_one_letter_code
_entity_poly.pdbx_strand_id
1 'polypeptide(L)'
;MATAEEVRRRIVEHGASIRDRVIENLPHSYALLVEQVKSISQTYKTDFDTFVASVSNVKGLDLLIIYAALVALLSKHRPLSDVELKNLAAAYEKHVYEMFSASRIRRGLEEAGIEKDVANQVISDVLRTTNIIVNKHKSLYLWIAKQRKIADFENDVRKIVFRGEGGNRVGRGVKLFLRLFIHETNIPLAAKIAYSQERKKYILHGDVYTALVTLRSGAFEDVPTLTAERVKARVAKRLLCEAKEGKCRDMVLRLESIRGLVRHVGKISGEPVLFERGAYDIGARYCKDLRCEACPLRDVCKRYAFIKLK
;
A
#
# COMPACT_ATOMS: atom_id res chain seq x y z
N MET A 1 -10.61 -14.79 25.81
CA MET A 1 -10.17 -14.98 24.40
C MET A 1 -10.13 -13.62 23.74
N ALA A 2 -9.10 -13.31 22.94
CA ALA A 2 -9.03 -12.04 22.22
C ALA A 2 -10.24 -11.88 21.26
N THR A 3 -10.78 -10.66 21.19
CA THR A 3 -11.87 -10.30 20.28
C THR A 3 -11.31 -10.00 18.89
N ALA A 4 -12.15 -10.05 17.86
CA ALA A 4 -11.74 -9.68 16.50
C ALA A 4 -11.31 -8.21 16.41
N GLU A 5 -11.92 -7.34 17.21
CA GLU A 5 -11.51 -5.93 17.37
C GLU A 5 -10.09 -5.80 17.94
N GLU A 6 -9.76 -6.56 18.99
CA GLU A 6 -8.42 -6.58 19.57
C GLU A 6 -7.37 -6.98 18.52
N VAL A 7 -7.67 -8.01 17.72
CA VAL A 7 -6.79 -8.45 16.63
C VAL A 7 -6.60 -7.35 15.59
N ARG A 8 -7.67 -6.65 15.18
CA ARG A 8 -7.55 -5.51 14.25
C ARG A 8 -6.71 -4.39 14.84
N ARG A 9 -6.88 -4.06 16.12
CA ARG A 9 -6.09 -3.05 16.82
C ARG A 9 -4.60 -3.39 16.80
N ARG A 10 -4.23 -4.62 17.17
CA ARG A 10 -2.83 -5.10 17.16
C ARG A 10 -2.21 -5.07 15.75
N ILE A 11 -3.00 -5.37 14.70
CA ILE A 11 -2.55 -5.22 13.30
C ILE A 11 -2.24 -3.75 12.98
N VAL A 12 -3.11 -2.82 13.38
CA VAL A 12 -2.92 -1.38 13.18
C VAL A 12 -1.72 -0.86 13.95
N GLU A 13 -1.54 -1.25 15.22
CA GLU A 13 -0.38 -0.90 16.04
C GLU A 13 0.93 -1.37 15.40
N HIS A 14 0.97 -2.61 14.90
CA HIS A 14 2.13 -3.11 14.15
C HIS A 14 2.35 -2.32 12.86
N GLY A 15 1.27 -1.95 12.15
CA GLY A 15 1.37 -1.07 11.00
C GLY A 15 1.89 0.33 11.32
N ALA A 16 1.63 0.84 12.52
CA ALA A 16 2.14 2.13 12.99
C ALA A 16 3.62 2.07 13.39
N SER A 17 4.09 0.92 13.91
CA SER A 17 5.48 0.74 14.35
C SER A 17 6.47 0.51 13.21
N ILE A 18 5.99 0.23 12.00
CA ILE A 18 6.82 -0.01 10.82
C ILE A 18 6.66 1.08 9.75
N ARG A 19 7.73 1.29 8.98
CA ARG A 19 7.71 2.15 7.78
C ARG A 19 7.04 1.40 6.62
N ASP A 20 6.40 2.14 5.72
CA ASP A 20 5.97 1.55 4.44
C ASP A 20 7.22 1.10 3.66
N ARG A 21 7.18 -0.10 3.09
CA ARG A 21 8.31 -0.73 2.39
C ARG A 21 8.88 0.14 1.27
N VAL A 22 8.04 0.91 0.58
CA VAL A 22 8.52 1.83 -0.47
C VAL A 22 9.30 2.99 0.16
N ILE A 23 8.85 3.50 1.30
CA ILE A 23 9.50 4.59 2.04
C ILE A 23 10.81 4.12 2.68
N GLU A 24 10.82 2.91 3.23
CA GLU A 24 12.01 2.28 3.84
C GLU A 24 13.13 2.05 2.82
N ASN A 25 12.77 1.73 1.58
CA ASN A 25 13.71 1.47 0.48
C ASN A 25 13.82 2.66 -0.50
N LEU A 26 13.57 3.90 -0.06
CA LEU A 26 13.81 5.07 -0.91
C LEU A 26 15.32 5.28 -1.15
N PRO A 27 15.70 5.91 -2.28
CA PRO A 27 17.00 6.57 -2.42
C PRO A 27 17.30 7.45 -1.20
N HIS A 28 18.57 7.51 -0.78
CA HIS A 28 18.93 8.19 0.47
C HIS A 28 18.53 9.67 0.45
N SER A 29 18.83 10.33 -0.67
CA SER A 29 18.41 11.70 -0.94
C SER A 29 16.90 11.94 -0.80
N TYR A 30 16.07 10.99 -1.23
CA TYR A 30 14.62 11.07 -1.13
C TYR A 30 14.08 10.80 0.27
N ALA A 31 14.73 9.94 1.05
CA ALA A 31 14.36 9.73 2.44
C ALA A 31 14.43 11.04 3.26
N LEU A 32 15.45 11.88 3.02
CA LEU A 32 15.57 13.20 3.64
C LEU A 32 14.44 14.14 3.23
N LEU A 33 14.06 14.14 1.94
CA LEU A 33 12.93 14.94 1.44
C LEU A 33 11.61 14.52 2.10
N VAL A 34 11.40 13.22 2.33
CA VAL A 34 10.19 12.72 3.00
C VAL A 34 10.09 13.27 4.43
N GLU A 35 11.17 13.27 5.19
CA GLU A 35 11.17 13.81 6.55
C GLU A 35 10.94 15.34 6.56
N GLN A 36 11.49 16.08 5.59
CA GLN A 36 11.18 17.51 5.42
C GLN A 36 9.70 17.73 5.12
N VAL A 37 9.11 16.96 4.20
CA VAL A 37 7.68 17.07 3.87
C VAL A 37 6.81 16.73 5.08
N LYS A 38 7.14 15.68 5.84
CA LYS A 38 6.43 15.34 7.08
C LYS A 38 6.48 16.49 8.09
N SER A 39 7.67 17.07 8.30
CA SER A 39 7.84 18.21 9.21
C SER A 39 6.97 19.39 8.78
N ILE A 40 7.03 19.79 7.51
CA ILE A 40 6.23 20.90 6.97
C ILE A 40 4.73 20.61 7.10
N SER A 41 4.30 19.40 6.70
CA SER A 41 2.90 19.00 6.71
C SER A 41 2.32 18.96 8.13
N GLN A 42 3.12 18.51 9.10
CA GLN A 42 2.73 18.49 10.51
C GLN A 42 2.60 19.91 11.09
N THR A 43 3.56 20.79 10.79
CA THR A 43 3.56 22.18 11.27
C THR A 43 2.38 22.97 10.71
N TYR A 44 2.09 22.80 9.42
CA TYR A 44 1.05 23.58 8.71
C TYR A 44 -0.21 22.77 8.41
N LYS A 45 -0.51 21.73 9.19
CA LYS A 45 -1.67 20.85 8.95
C LYS A 45 -3.03 21.58 8.91
N THR A 46 -3.14 22.73 9.57
CA THR A 46 -4.33 23.60 9.58
C THR A 46 -4.24 24.81 8.65
N ASP A 47 -3.05 25.09 8.10
CA ASP A 47 -2.80 26.23 7.21
C ASP A 47 -2.34 25.73 5.84
N PHE A 48 -3.32 25.53 4.95
CA PHE A 48 -3.06 24.93 3.65
C PHE A 48 -2.22 25.83 2.74
N ASP A 49 -2.39 27.14 2.82
CA ASP A 49 -1.71 28.06 1.92
C ASP A 49 -0.22 28.16 2.30
N THR A 50 0.08 28.25 3.60
CA THR A 50 1.46 28.17 4.09
C THR A 50 2.07 26.80 3.89
N PHE A 51 1.30 25.71 4.01
CA PHE A 51 1.75 24.37 3.64
C PHE A 51 2.23 24.34 2.18
N VAL A 52 1.39 24.79 1.24
CA VAL A 52 1.71 24.79 -0.20
C VAL A 52 2.93 25.65 -0.50
N ALA A 53 3.03 26.84 0.09
CA ALA A 53 4.18 27.73 -0.07
C ALA A 53 5.47 27.15 0.54
N SER A 54 5.38 26.41 1.63
CA SER A 54 6.53 25.79 2.28
C SER A 54 7.03 24.58 1.49
N VAL A 55 6.13 23.70 1.03
CA VAL A 55 6.54 22.53 0.23
C VAL A 55 7.04 22.90 -1.15
N SER A 56 6.65 24.06 -1.71
CA SER A 56 7.20 24.51 -3.00
C SER A 56 8.69 24.85 -2.93
N ASN A 57 9.23 25.10 -1.74
CA ASN A 57 10.67 25.35 -1.53
C ASN A 57 11.49 24.06 -1.38
N VAL A 58 10.83 22.89 -1.32
CA VAL A 58 11.50 21.59 -1.21
C VAL A 58 12.01 21.16 -2.59
N LYS A 59 13.31 21.31 -2.83
CA LYS A 59 13.96 20.91 -4.08
C LYS A 59 13.83 19.40 -4.30
N GLY A 60 13.49 18.99 -5.53
CA GLY A 60 13.39 17.57 -5.89
C GLY A 60 12.06 16.90 -5.55
N LEU A 61 11.07 17.63 -5.04
CA LEU A 61 9.76 17.07 -4.66
C LEU A 61 9.04 16.39 -5.84
N ASP A 62 9.06 17.01 -7.02
CA ASP A 62 8.47 16.42 -8.23
C ASP A 62 9.22 15.14 -8.68
N LEU A 63 10.54 15.07 -8.47
CA LEU A 63 11.32 13.86 -8.78
C LEU A 63 10.97 12.70 -7.84
N LEU A 64 10.72 12.98 -6.56
CA LEU A 64 10.20 12.01 -5.60
C LEU A 64 8.83 11.47 -6.04
N ILE A 65 7.93 12.34 -6.50
CA ILE A 65 6.60 11.93 -7.00
C ILE A 65 6.74 11.09 -8.27
N ILE A 66 7.66 11.44 -9.16
CA ILE A 66 7.97 10.65 -10.35
C ILE A 66 8.47 9.25 -9.97
N TYR A 67 9.38 9.14 -8.99
CA TYR A 67 9.84 7.86 -8.48
C TYR A 67 8.67 7.03 -7.92
N ALA A 68 7.79 7.64 -7.12
CA ALA A 68 6.60 6.96 -6.60
C ALA A 68 5.66 6.48 -7.72
N ALA A 69 5.47 7.28 -8.78
CA ALA A 69 4.69 6.89 -9.96
C ALA A 69 5.34 5.71 -10.70
N LEU A 70 6.66 5.72 -10.86
CA LEU A 70 7.43 4.64 -11.47
C LEU A 70 7.29 3.33 -10.68
N VAL A 71 7.43 3.37 -9.35
CA VAL A 71 7.24 2.19 -8.48
C VAL A 71 5.80 1.66 -8.56
N ALA A 72 4.81 2.56 -8.60
CA ALA A 72 3.40 2.20 -8.72
C ALA A 72 3.09 1.54 -10.08
N LEU A 73 3.67 2.06 -11.17
CA LEU A 73 3.55 1.49 -12.51
C LEU A 73 4.24 0.12 -12.61
N LEU A 74 5.45 -0.04 -12.06
CA LEU A 74 6.10 -1.36 -11.99
C LEU A 74 5.26 -2.37 -11.21
N SER A 75 4.65 -1.94 -10.10
CA SER A 75 3.79 -2.78 -9.26
C SER A 75 2.54 -3.32 -9.97
N LYS A 76 2.10 -2.66 -11.05
CA LYS A 76 1.05 -3.16 -11.96
C LYS A 76 1.48 -4.48 -12.63
N HIS A 77 2.74 -4.58 -13.06
CA HIS A 77 3.25 -5.78 -13.74
C HIS A 77 3.47 -6.92 -12.76
N ARG A 78 4.22 -6.65 -11.68
CA ARG A 78 4.49 -7.62 -10.61
C ARG A 78 4.71 -6.90 -9.28
N PRO A 79 4.31 -7.48 -8.13
CA PRO A 79 4.68 -6.91 -6.83
C PRO A 79 6.21 -6.94 -6.68
N LEU A 80 6.79 -5.83 -6.22
CA LEU A 80 8.23 -5.74 -5.97
C LEU A 80 8.56 -6.23 -4.55
N SER A 81 9.57 -7.11 -4.46
CA SER A 81 10.20 -7.51 -3.21
C SER A 81 11.05 -6.38 -2.60
N ASP A 82 11.46 -6.51 -1.34
CA ASP A 82 12.31 -5.50 -0.68
C ASP A 82 13.68 -5.38 -1.37
N VAL A 83 14.23 -6.50 -1.81
CA VAL A 83 15.48 -6.54 -2.57
C VAL A 83 15.33 -5.80 -3.89
N GLU A 84 14.23 -6.02 -4.62
CA GLU A 84 13.99 -5.32 -5.89
C GLU A 84 13.75 -3.82 -5.69
N LEU A 85 13.05 -3.41 -4.62
CA LEU A 85 12.90 -2.00 -4.28
C LEU A 85 14.25 -1.36 -3.95
N LYS A 86 15.11 -2.05 -3.18
CA LYS A 86 16.45 -1.57 -2.83
C LYS A 86 17.37 -1.43 -4.05
N ASN A 87 17.35 -2.44 -4.94
CA ASN A 87 18.12 -2.40 -6.19
C ASN A 87 17.64 -1.27 -7.10
N LEU A 88 16.32 -1.11 -7.23
CA LEU A 88 15.72 -0.01 -7.98
C LEU A 88 16.13 1.35 -7.42
N ALA A 89 16.10 1.53 -6.10
CA ALA A 89 16.47 2.77 -5.44
C ALA A 89 17.94 3.14 -5.71
N ALA A 90 18.86 2.19 -5.55
CA ALA A 90 20.28 2.41 -5.81
C ALA A 90 20.56 2.77 -7.28
N ALA A 91 19.96 2.04 -8.22
CA ALA A 91 20.11 2.31 -9.65
C ALA A 91 19.48 3.66 -10.05
N TYR A 92 18.32 4.00 -9.47
CA TYR A 92 17.66 5.27 -9.72
C TYR A 92 18.47 6.45 -9.17
N GLU A 93 19.06 6.31 -7.98
CA GLU A 93 19.92 7.34 -7.39
C GLU A 93 21.16 7.61 -8.25
N LYS A 94 21.82 6.53 -8.71
CA LYS A 94 23.01 6.60 -9.57
C LYS A 94 22.73 7.25 -10.92
N HIS A 95 21.62 6.92 -11.57
CA HIS A 95 21.36 7.34 -12.95
C HIS A 95 20.45 8.54 -13.07
N VAL A 96 19.38 8.64 -12.27
CA VAL A 96 18.26 9.55 -12.53
C VAL A 96 18.24 10.77 -11.62
N TYR A 97 18.78 10.67 -10.40
CA TYR A 97 18.64 11.69 -9.36
C TYR A 97 19.01 13.10 -9.80
N GLU A 98 20.15 13.26 -10.48
CA GLU A 98 20.66 14.56 -10.94
C GLU A 98 19.87 15.14 -12.12
N MET A 99 19.37 14.28 -13.01
CA MET A 99 18.73 14.70 -14.26
C MET A 99 17.74 13.65 -14.74
N PHE A 100 16.47 14.06 -14.78
CA PHE A 100 15.39 13.22 -15.25
C PHE A 100 15.32 13.19 -16.78
N SER A 101 15.56 12.03 -17.40
CA SER A 101 15.34 11.82 -18.83
C SER A 101 15.05 10.35 -19.16
N ALA A 102 14.40 10.10 -20.30
CA ALA A 102 14.05 8.75 -20.76
C ALA A 102 15.27 7.80 -20.79
N SER A 103 16.43 8.30 -21.26
CA SER A 103 17.67 7.53 -21.34
C SER A 103 18.23 7.19 -19.95
N ARG A 104 18.16 8.12 -19.01
CA ARG A 104 18.62 7.89 -17.62
C ARG A 104 17.72 6.88 -16.90
N ILE A 105 16.40 7.01 -17.03
CA ILE A 105 15.44 6.07 -16.44
C ILE A 105 15.64 4.67 -17.02
N ARG A 106 15.84 4.55 -18.34
CA ARG A 106 16.11 3.25 -18.98
C ARG A 106 17.32 2.56 -18.36
N ARG A 107 18.45 3.27 -18.24
CA ARG A 107 19.66 2.72 -17.59
C ARG A 107 19.40 2.29 -16.14
N GLY A 108 18.66 3.09 -15.37
CA GLY A 108 18.28 2.73 -13.99
C GLY A 108 17.40 1.49 -13.91
N LEU A 109 16.42 1.35 -14.82
CA LEU A 109 15.53 0.18 -14.86
C LEU A 109 16.25 -1.09 -15.34
N GLU A 110 17.12 -0.97 -16.35
CA GLU A 110 17.94 -2.09 -16.84
C GLU A 110 18.92 -2.57 -15.77
N GLU A 111 19.62 -1.67 -15.07
CA GLU A 111 20.51 -2.01 -13.96
C GLU A 111 19.73 -2.64 -12.78
N ALA A 112 18.47 -2.25 -12.56
CA ALA A 112 17.59 -2.86 -11.57
C ALA A 112 17.00 -4.23 -12.01
N GLY A 113 17.35 -4.73 -13.20
CA GLY A 113 16.90 -6.02 -13.72
C GLY A 113 15.45 -6.02 -14.21
N ILE A 114 14.92 -4.86 -14.62
CA ILE A 114 13.58 -4.78 -15.22
C ILE A 114 13.66 -5.14 -16.70
N GLU A 115 12.77 -6.05 -17.14
CA GLU A 115 12.64 -6.47 -18.53
C GLU A 115 12.45 -5.26 -19.46
N LYS A 116 13.14 -5.27 -20.61
CA LYS A 116 13.20 -4.14 -21.55
C LYS A 116 11.82 -3.63 -21.98
N ASP A 117 10.89 -4.53 -22.25
CA ASP A 117 9.53 -4.16 -22.70
C ASP A 117 8.73 -3.50 -21.58
N VAL A 118 8.81 -4.04 -20.36
CA VAL A 118 8.22 -3.44 -19.16
C VAL A 118 8.83 -2.08 -18.89
N ALA A 119 10.17 -1.96 -18.97
CA ALA A 119 10.87 -0.71 -18.77
C ALA A 119 10.44 0.37 -19.76
N ASN A 120 10.36 0.05 -21.06
CA ASN A 120 9.92 0.99 -22.09
C ASN A 120 8.47 1.45 -21.88
N GLN A 121 7.57 0.53 -21.50
CA GLN A 121 6.19 0.88 -21.19
C GLN A 121 6.11 1.83 -19.97
N VAL A 122 6.80 1.50 -18.89
CA VAL A 122 6.84 2.33 -17.67
C VAL A 122 7.44 3.70 -17.94
N ILE A 123 8.52 3.80 -18.71
CA ILE A 123 9.13 5.09 -19.09
C ILE A 123 8.12 5.93 -19.87
N SER A 124 7.46 5.34 -20.88
CA SER A 124 6.43 6.04 -21.68
C SER A 124 5.29 6.54 -20.78
N ASP A 125 4.83 5.71 -19.84
CA ASP A 125 3.79 6.06 -18.89
C ASP A 125 4.18 7.21 -17.97
N VAL A 126 5.36 7.13 -17.35
CA VAL A 126 5.86 8.17 -16.46
C VAL A 126 6.01 9.50 -17.21
N LEU A 127 6.63 9.51 -18.39
CA LEU A 127 6.82 10.74 -19.16
C LEU A 127 5.47 11.38 -19.56
N ARG A 128 4.52 10.55 -20.01
CA ARG A 128 3.16 11.00 -20.34
C ARG A 128 2.47 11.59 -19.10
N THR A 129 2.54 10.90 -17.98
CA THR A 129 1.97 11.34 -16.70
C THR A 129 2.54 12.68 -16.26
N THR A 130 3.87 12.82 -16.26
CA THR A 130 4.56 14.07 -15.95
C THR A 130 4.08 15.20 -16.85
N ASN A 131 4.05 14.99 -18.18
CA ASN A 131 3.62 16.02 -19.12
C ASN A 131 2.17 16.46 -18.91
N ILE A 132 1.24 15.52 -18.71
CA ILE A 132 -0.18 15.84 -18.46
C ILE A 132 -0.30 16.68 -17.18
N ILE A 133 0.39 16.28 -16.12
CA ILE A 133 0.29 16.95 -14.81
C ILE A 133 0.92 18.33 -14.86
N VAL A 134 2.13 18.48 -15.41
CA VAL A 134 2.81 19.78 -15.52
C VAL A 134 1.98 20.75 -16.35
N ASN A 135 1.43 20.32 -17.49
CA ASN A 135 0.61 21.19 -18.35
C ASN A 135 -0.68 21.64 -17.67
N LYS A 136 -1.33 20.77 -16.89
CA LYS A 136 -2.64 21.07 -16.26
C LYS A 136 -2.52 21.71 -14.86
N HIS A 137 -1.50 21.36 -14.10
CA HIS A 137 -1.37 21.68 -12.68
C HIS A 137 -0.09 22.47 -12.34
N LYS A 138 0.75 22.79 -13.33
CA LYS A 138 2.07 23.45 -13.23
C LYS A 138 3.17 22.59 -12.62
N SER A 139 2.86 21.78 -11.61
CA SER A 139 3.81 20.84 -10.98
C SER A 139 3.11 19.60 -10.43
N LEU A 140 3.88 18.55 -10.16
CA LEU A 140 3.33 17.29 -9.66
C LEU A 140 2.90 17.42 -8.20
N TYR A 141 3.67 18.11 -7.37
CA TYR A 141 3.31 18.32 -5.98
C TYR A 141 2.00 19.12 -5.82
N LEU A 142 1.75 20.12 -6.67
CA LEU A 142 0.49 20.89 -6.63
C LEU A 142 -0.71 20.03 -7.02
N TRP A 143 -0.53 19.09 -7.96
CA TRP A 143 -1.59 18.14 -8.33
C TRP A 143 -2.00 17.27 -7.14
N ILE A 144 -1.05 16.79 -6.34
CA ILE A 144 -1.33 15.97 -5.15
C ILE A 144 -1.87 16.85 -4.00
N ALA A 145 -1.23 17.99 -3.72
CA ALA A 145 -1.59 18.85 -2.60
C ALA A 145 -3.02 19.38 -2.68
N LYS A 146 -3.53 19.64 -3.89
CA LYS A 146 -4.89 20.15 -4.10
C LYS A 146 -5.99 19.10 -3.86
N GLN A 147 -5.64 17.83 -3.73
CA GLN A 147 -6.61 16.75 -3.54
C GLN A 147 -7.31 16.87 -2.19
N ARG A 148 -8.64 16.75 -2.20
CA ARG A 148 -9.48 16.88 -0.99
C ARG A 148 -10.27 15.62 -0.66
N LYS A 149 -10.56 14.79 -1.68
CA LYS A 149 -11.35 13.56 -1.54
C LYS A 149 -10.55 12.38 -2.08
N ILE A 150 -10.60 11.25 -1.39
CA ILE A 150 -9.90 10.03 -1.83
C ILE A 150 -10.44 9.53 -3.16
N ALA A 151 -11.76 9.58 -3.35
CA ALA A 151 -12.38 9.10 -4.58
C ALA A 151 -11.91 9.90 -5.81
N ASP A 152 -11.85 11.23 -5.68
CA ASP A 152 -11.37 12.12 -6.74
C ASP A 152 -9.89 11.84 -7.04
N PHE A 153 -9.06 11.72 -6.00
CA PHE A 153 -7.64 11.43 -6.16
C PHE A 153 -7.41 10.05 -6.80
N GLU A 154 -8.17 9.02 -6.39
CA GLU A 154 -8.09 7.69 -7.00
C GLU A 154 -8.47 7.70 -8.48
N ASN A 155 -9.53 8.44 -8.84
CA ASN A 155 -9.97 8.58 -10.22
C ASN A 155 -8.93 9.34 -11.06
N ASP A 156 -8.34 10.40 -10.51
CA ASP A 156 -7.25 11.15 -11.15
C ASP A 156 -6.02 10.26 -11.37
N VAL A 157 -5.58 9.51 -10.34
CA VAL A 157 -4.44 8.58 -10.46
C VAL A 157 -4.74 7.52 -11.52
N ARG A 158 -5.93 6.92 -11.52
CA ARG A 158 -6.31 5.92 -12.53
C ARG A 158 -6.28 6.52 -13.94
N LYS A 159 -6.87 7.69 -14.14
CA LYS A 159 -6.95 8.35 -15.44
C LYS A 159 -5.58 8.80 -15.94
N ILE A 160 -4.80 9.46 -15.08
CA ILE A 160 -3.57 10.16 -15.45
C ILE A 160 -2.37 9.23 -15.41
N VAL A 161 -2.21 8.42 -14.36
CA VAL A 161 -1.06 7.51 -14.20
C VAL A 161 -1.28 6.22 -14.98
N PHE A 162 -2.48 5.63 -14.86
CA PHE A 162 -2.78 4.30 -15.41
C PHE A 162 -3.66 4.31 -16.66
N ARG A 163 -3.76 5.43 -17.40
CA ARG A 163 -4.51 5.56 -18.67
C ARG A 163 -5.99 5.16 -18.60
N GLY A 164 -6.61 5.24 -17.42
CA GLY A 164 -8.00 4.79 -17.24
C GLY A 164 -8.16 3.27 -17.20
N GLU A 165 -7.06 2.51 -17.20
CA GLU A 165 -7.13 1.04 -17.18
C GLU A 165 -7.77 0.51 -15.89
N GLY A 166 -8.44 -0.64 -16.05
CA GLY A 166 -9.09 -1.38 -14.97
C GLY A 166 -8.29 -2.59 -14.50
N GLY A 167 -8.91 -3.37 -13.59
CA GLY A 167 -8.40 -4.66 -13.17
C GLY A 167 -7.51 -4.66 -11.93
N ASN A 168 -7.27 -5.86 -11.40
CA ASN A 168 -6.60 -6.08 -10.11
C ASN A 168 -5.15 -5.56 -10.12
N ARG A 169 -4.42 -5.80 -11.22
CA ARG A 169 -3.02 -5.35 -11.41
C ARG A 169 -2.90 -3.83 -11.32
N VAL A 170 -3.72 -3.10 -12.07
CA VAL A 170 -3.79 -1.63 -12.01
C VAL A 170 -4.23 -1.16 -10.63
N GLY A 171 -5.25 -1.80 -10.06
CA GLY A 171 -5.72 -1.51 -8.70
C GLY A 171 -4.60 -1.56 -7.68
N ARG A 172 -3.66 -2.51 -7.77
CA ARG A 172 -2.49 -2.59 -6.88
C ARG A 172 -1.62 -1.33 -6.97
N GLY A 173 -1.26 -0.93 -8.19
CA GLY A 173 -0.46 0.27 -8.43
C GLY A 173 -1.15 1.54 -7.95
N VAL A 174 -2.45 1.69 -8.24
CA VAL A 174 -3.26 2.83 -7.79
C VAL A 174 -3.27 2.93 -6.26
N LYS A 175 -3.54 1.82 -5.56
CA LYS A 175 -3.59 1.81 -4.09
C LYS A 175 -2.22 2.08 -3.45
N LEU A 176 -1.15 1.53 -4.04
CA LEU A 176 0.22 1.85 -3.64
C LEU A 176 0.49 3.35 -3.79
N PHE A 177 0.20 3.95 -4.95
CA PHE A 177 0.44 5.37 -5.17
C PHE A 177 -0.33 6.24 -4.16
N LEU A 178 -1.63 5.98 -3.98
CA LEU A 178 -2.47 6.72 -3.05
C LEU A 178 -1.93 6.65 -1.61
N ARG A 179 -1.67 5.44 -1.09
CA ARG A 179 -1.28 5.28 0.33
C ARG A 179 0.03 5.97 0.68
N LEU A 180 0.93 6.17 -0.29
CA LEU A 180 2.16 6.93 -0.07
C LEU A 180 1.88 8.40 0.25
N PHE A 181 0.80 8.98 -0.29
CA PHE A 181 0.57 10.43 -0.21
C PHE A 181 -0.55 10.88 0.74
N ILE A 182 -1.38 9.95 1.23
CA ILE A 182 -2.60 10.26 2.01
C ILE A 182 -2.48 9.98 3.52
N HIS A 183 -1.29 9.67 4.04
CA HIS A 183 -1.11 9.30 5.44
C HIS A 183 0.12 9.99 6.04
N GLU A 184 -0.01 10.49 7.29
CA GLU A 184 1.01 11.27 8.00
C GLU A 184 2.33 10.50 8.21
N THR A 185 2.26 9.18 8.38
CA THR A 185 3.46 8.34 8.55
C THR A 185 4.23 8.07 7.24
N ASN A 186 3.68 8.46 6.09
CA ASN A 186 4.30 8.32 4.76
C ASN A 186 4.78 9.69 4.22
N ILE A 187 4.29 10.13 3.05
CA ILE A 187 4.64 11.42 2.43
C ILE A 187 3.36 12.27 2.38
N PRO A 188 2.95 12.96 3.45
CA PRO A 188 1.63 13.59 3.56
C PRO A 188 1.48 14.85 2.68
N LEU A 189 1.64 14.70 1.36
CA LEU A 189 1.47 15.76 0.37
C LEU A 189 -0.01 16.07 0.13
N ALA A 190 -0.88 15.06 0.15
CA ALA A 190 -2.32 15.28 0.09
C ALA A 190 -2.83 15.68 1.50
N ALA A 191 -2.33 16.80 2.04
CA ALA A 191 -2.50 17.20 3.45
C ALA A 191 -3.97 17.27 3.89
N LYS A 192 -4.86 17.76 3.01
CA LYS A 192 -6.32 17.81 3.26
C LYS A 192 -6.97 16.43 3.42
N ILE A 193 -6.35 15.39 2.87
CA ILE A 193 -6.75 14.00 3.07
C ILE A 193 -6.04 13.44 4.31
N ALA A 194 -4.72 13.60 4.41
CA ALA A 194 -3.90 13.00 5.46
C ALA A 194 -4.33 13.40 6.89
N TYR A 195 -4.69 14.67 7.08
CA TYR A 195 -5.06 15.21 8.41
C TYR A 195 -6.57 15.34 8.64
N SER A 196 -7.40 14.76 7.78
CA SER A 196 -8.85 14.74 7.97
C SER A 196 -9.40 13.32 8.08
N GLN A 197 -10.69 13.18 8.42
CA GLN A 197 -11.37 11.89 8.41
C GLN A 197 -11.46 11.27 7.00
N GLU A 198 -11.12 12.04 5.95
CA GLU A 198 -11.11 11.55 4.58
C GLU A 198 -10.15 10.37 4.40
N ARG A 199 -8.99 10.35 5.09
CA ARG A 199 -8.05 9.21 5.00
C ARG A 199 -8.69 7.86 5.31
N LYS A 200 -9.69 7.83 6.20
CA LYS A 200 -10.39 6.61 6.62
C LYS A 200 -11.29 6.02 5.53
N LYS A 201 -11.54 6.78 4.45
CA LYS A 201 -12.24 6.29 3.26
C LYS A 201 -11.34 5.48 2.33
N TYR A 202 -10.04 5.37 2.62
CA TYR A 202 -9.12 4.55 1.85
C TYR A 202 -9.59 3.08 1.81
N ILE A 203 -9.77 2.58 0.59
CA ILE A 203 -10.09 1.17 0.35
C ILE A 203 -8.80 0.47 0.00
N LEU A 204 -8.31 -0.38 0.92
CA LEU A 204 -7.14 -1.22 0.74
C LEU A 204 -7.24 -2.15 -0.49
N HIS A 205 -6.10 -2.50 -1.06
CA HIS A 205 -6.03 -3.40 -2.20
C HIS A 205 -6.56 -4.79 -1.83
N GLY A 206 -6.07 -5.34 -0.71
CA GLY A 206 -6.42 -6.65 -0.20
C GLY A 206 -5.72 -7.75 -0.98
N ASP A 207 -4.38 -7.74 -0.94
CA ASP A 207 -3.57 -8.82 -1.52
C ASP A 207 -3.61 -10.10 -0.68
N VAL A 208 -2.91 -11.13 -1.17
CA VAL A 208 -2.83 -12.45 -0.55
C VAL A 208 -2.30 -12.36 0.89
N TYR A 209 -1.32 -11.51 1.18
CA TYR A 209 -0.72 -11.43 2.52
C TYR A 209 -1.66 -10.75 3.50
N THR A 210 -2.23 -9.60 3.13
CA THR A 210 -3.25 -8.92 3.93
C THR A 210 -4.46 -9.81 4.19
N ALA A 211 -4.90 -10.55 3.17
CA ALA A 211 -6.03 -11.48 3.28
C ALA A 211 -5.71 -12.69 4.16
N LEU A 212 -4.50 -13.27 4.04
CA LEU A 212 -4.07 -14.38 4.91
C LEU A 212 -4.11 -13.96 6.38
N VAL A 213 -3.53 -12.80 6.71
CA VAL A 213 -3.54 -12.31 8.10
C VAL A 213 -4.96 -12.08 8.57
N THR A 214 -5.78 -11.37 7.79
CA THR A 214 -7.18 -11.08 8.15
C THR A 214 -7.98 -12.35 8.49
N LEU A 215 -7.83 -13.40 7.68
CA LEU A 215 -8.57 -14.64 7.85
C LEU A 215 -7.96 -15.52 8.95
N ARG A 216 -6.63 -15.71 8.96
CA ARG A 216 -5.96 -16.61 9.90
C ARG A 216 -5.94 -16.08 11.32
N SER A 217 -5.99 -14.76 11.50
CA SER A 217 -6.01 -14.13 12.82
C SER A 217 -7.38 -14.10 13.47
N GLY A 218 -8.46 -14.31 12.70
CA GLY A 218 -9.83 -14.17 13.18
C GLY A 218 -10.33 -12.73 13.23
N ALA A 219 -9.64 -11.78 12.60
CA ALA A 219 -10.01 -10.36 12.58
C ALA A 219 -11.39 -10.04 11.94
N PHE A 220 -12.06 -11.05 11.37
CA PHE A 220 -13.34 -10.93 10.67
C PHE A 220 -14.54 -11.51 11.44
N GLU A 221 -14.33 -12.15 12.60
CA GLU A 221 -15.37 -12.99 13.23
C GLU A 221 -16.64 -12.23 13.66
N ASP A 222 -16.49 -10.97 14.04
CA ASP A 222 -17.57 -10.07 14.44
C ASP A 222 -18.19 -9.31 13.25
N VAL A 223 -17.73 -9.55 12.02
CA VAL A 223 -18.24 -8.86 10.83
C VAL A 223 -19.57 -9.48 10.38
N PRO A 224 -20.68 -8.71 10.33
CA PRO A 224 -22.00 -9.22 9.94
C PRO A 224 -22.19 -9.14 8.42
N THR A 225 -21.38 -9.88 7.66
CA THR A 225 -21.53 -9.97 6.19
C THR A 225 -21.75 -11.41 5.75
N LEU A 226 -22.48 -11.62 4.66
CA LEU A 226 -22.71 -12.97 4.10
C LEU A 226 -21.41 -13.73 3.85
N THR A 227 -20.36 -13.04 3.38
CA THR A 227 -19.04 -13.64 3.18
C THR A 227 -18.40 -14.04 4.50
N ALA A 228 -18.47 -13.20 5.55
CA ALA A 228 -17.95 -13.54 6.87
C ALA A 228 -18.68 -14.76 7.46
N GLU A 229 -20.01 -14.81 7.39
CA GLU A 229 -20.78 -15.96 7.88
C GLU A 229 -20.40 -17.27 7.16
N ARG A 230 -20.24 -17.22 5.84
CA ARG A 230 -19.78 -18.38 5.05
C ARG A 230 -18.38 -18.83 5.48
N VAL A 231 -17.46 -17.90 5.73
CA VAL A 231 -16.11 -18.22 6.21
C VAL A 231 -16.18 -18.79 7.63
N LYS A 232 -16.96 -18.20 8.55
CA LYS A 232 -17.17 -18.70 9.91
C LYS A 232 -17.72 -20.11 9.94
N ALA A 233 -18.76 -20.40 9.14
CA ALA A 233 -19.34 -21.74 9.06
C ALA A 233 -18.31 -22.79 8.58
N ARG A 234 -17.45 -22.42 7.63
CA ARG A 234 -16.39 -23.33 7.15
C ARG A 234 -15.27 -23.51 8.18
N VAL A 235 -14.89 -22.46 8.91
CA VAL A 235 -13.96 -22.52 10.04
C VAL A 235 -14.52 -23.44 11.13
N ALA A 236 -15.78 -23.24 11.54
CA ALA A 236 -16.45 -24.08 12.55
C ALA A 236 -16.51 -25.55 12.12
N LYS A 237 -16.89 -25.84 10.88
CA LYS A 237 -16.88 -27.21 10.33
C LYS A 237 -15.50 -27.83 10.39
N ARG A 238 -14.44 -27.05 10.13
CA ARG A 238 -13.06 -27.53 10.13
C ARG A 238 -12.57 -27.83 11.55
N LEU A 239 -12.88 -26.98 12.52
CA LEU A 239 -12.57 -27.18 13.93
C LEU A 239 -13.33 -28.39 14.52
N LEU A 240 -14.61 -28.55 14.18
CA LEU A 240 -15.41 -29.72 14.60
C LEU A 240 -14.86 -31.03 14.05
N CYS A 241 -14.35 -31.02 12.82
CA CYS A 241 -13.69 -32.19 12.23
C CYS A 241 -12.41 -32.54 13.00
N GLU A 242 -11.62 -31.53 13.37
CA GLU A 242 -10.36 -31.67 14.11
C GLU A 242 -10.59 -32.25 15.51
N ALA A 243 -11.63 -31.75 16.20
CA ALA A 243 -12.04 -32.24 17.52
C ALA A 243 -12.55 -33.70 17.50
N LYS A 244 -12.94 -34.21 16.32
CA LYS A 244 -13.36 -35.61 16.12
C LYS A 244 -12.21 -36.51 15.63
N GLU A 245 -10.97 -36.04 15.70
CA GLU A 245 -9.75 -36.75 15.25
C GLU A 245 -9.82 -37.23 13.79
N GLY A 246 -10.62 -36.55 12.96
CA GLY A 246 -10.82 -36.89 11.56
C GLY A 246 -9.67 -36.44 10.65
N LYS A 247 -9.57 -37.03 9.44
CA LYS A 247 -8.70 -36.51 8.37
C LYS A 247 -9.33 -35.27 7.72
N CYS A 248 -8.98 -34.09 8.25
CA CYS A 248 -9.60 -32.83 7.83
C CYS A 248 -8.78 -32.10 6.77
N ARG A 249 -9.43 -31.72 5.66
CA ARG A 249 -8.80 -30.97 4.56
C ARG A 249 -8.66 -29.48 4.90
N ASP A 250 -7.64 -28.85 4.36
CA ASP A 250 -7.46 -27.40 4.46
C ASP A 250 -8.59 -26.62 3.79
N MET A 251 -8.88 -25.44 4.36
CA MET A 251 -9.87 -24.53 3.81
C MET A 251 -9.23 -23.67 2.72
N VAL A 252 -9.50 -23.99 1.45
CA VAL A 252 -9.08 -23.15 0.32
C VAL A 252 -10.15 -22.11 -0.01
N LEU A 253 -9.73 -20.84 -0.07
CA LEU A 253 -10.57 -19.69 -0.44
C LEU A 253 -9.94 -18.94 -1.63
N ARG A 254 -10.77 -18.51 -2.58
CA ARG A 254 -10.31 -17.66 -3.69
C ARG A 254 -10.15 -16.23 -3.19
N LEU A 255 -9.03 -15.57 -3.49
CA LEU A 255 -8.77 -14.19 -3.05
C LEU A 255 -9.91 -13.23 -3.46
N GLU A 256 -10.40 -13.36 -4.69
CA GLU A 256 -11.45 -12.49 -5.23
C GLU A 256 -12.77 -12.61 -4.46
N SER A 257 -13.10 -13.80 -3.98
CA SER A 257 -14.33 -14.06 -3.21
C SER A 257 -14.29 -13.49 -1.80
N ILE A 258 -13.09 -13.28 -1.23
CA ILE A 258 -12.92 -12.78 0.15
C ILE A 258 -12.39 -11.34 0.22
N ARG A 259 -11.97 -10.76 -0.91
CA ARG A 259 -11.42 -9.38 -0.94
C ARG A 259 -12.39 -8.34 -0.40
N GLY A 260 -13.69 -8.48 -0.67
CA GLY A 260 -14.72 -7.59 -0.12
C GLY A 260 -14.76 -7.62 1.41
N LEU A 261 -14.65 -8.81 2.00
CA LEU A 261 -14.57 -8.98 3.46
C LEU A 261 -13.30 -8.35 4.02
N VAL A 262 -12.15 -8.60 3.40
CA VAL A 262 -10.85 -8.04 3.86
C VAL A 262 -10.87 -6.51 3.83
N ARG A 263 -11.44 -5.91 2.78
CA ARG A 263 -11.64 -4.46 2.69
C ARG A 263 -12.56 -3.93 3.77
N HIS A 264 -13.64 -4.63 4.06
CA HIS A 264 -14.56 -4.26 5.12
C HIS A 264 -13.86 -4.30 6.49
N VAL A 265 -13.13 -5.38 6.79
CA VAL A 265 -12.34 -5.54 8.03
C VAL A 265 -11.36 -4.39 8.21
N GLY A 266 -10.58 -4.05 7.17
CA GLY A 266 -9.66 -2.93 7.27
C GLY A 266 -10.38 -1.58 7.41
N LYS A 267 -11.56 -1.39 6.82
CA LYS A 267 -12.36 -0.17 7.00
C LYS A 267 -12.84 -0.01 8.45
N ILE A 268 -13.36 -1.08 9.07
CA ILE A 268 -13.84 -1.04 10.46
C ILE A 268 -12.70 -1.02 11.49
N SER A 269 -11.45 -1.24 11.07
CA SER A 269 -10.27 -1.06 11.94
C SER A 269 -10.01 0.40 12.34
N GLY A 270 -10.67 1.37 11.69
CA GLY A 270 -10.51 2.79 11.96
C GLY A 270 -9.33 3.45 11.25
N GLU A 271 -8.26 2.71 10.93
CA GLU A 271 -7.06 3.19 10.22
C GLU A 271 -6.66 2.22 9.09
N PRO A 272 -7.35 2.25 7.93
CA PRO A 272 -7.20 1.25 6.87
C PRO A 272 -5.83 1.23 6.20
N VAL A 273 -5.10 2.36 6.17
CA VAL A 273 -3.73 2.42 5.64
C VAL A 273 -2.76 1.66 6.54
N LEU A 274 -2.85 1.88 7.86
CA LEU A 274 -2.02 1.19 8.84
C LEU A 274 -2.39 -0.29 8.93
N PHE A 275 -3.69 -0.61 8.87
CA PHE A 275 -4.15 -2.00 8.82
C PHE A 275 -3.55 -2.74 7.61
N GLU A 276 -3.64 -2.18 6.40
CA GLU A 276 -3.08 -2.81 5.21
C GLU A 276 -1.56 -2.99 5.34
N ARG A 277 -0.85 -1.98 5.83
CA ARG A 277 0.60 -2.05 6.05
C ARG A 277 0.99 -3.15 7.03
N GLY A 278 0.36 -3.16 8.21
CA GLY A 278 0.64 -4.14 9.25
C GLY A 278 0.29 -5.56 8.80
N ALA A 279 -0.90 -5.75 8.22
CA ALA A 279 -1.33 -7.05 7.73
C ALA A 279 -0.47 -7.56 6.56
N TYR A 280 0.01 -6.67 5.68
CA TYR A 280 0.94 -7.03 4.63
C TYR A 280 2.26 -7.56 5.21
N ASP A 281 2.88 -6.80 6.11
CA ASP A 281 4.16 -7.16 6.73
C ASP A 281 4.07 -8.47 7.50
N ILE A 282 3.05 -8.59 8.35
CA ILE A 282 2.76 -9.81 9.10
C ILE A 282 2.55 -11.00 8.15
N GLY A 283 1.80 -10.77 7.07
CA GLY A 283 1.46 -11.78 6.09
C GLY A 283 2.68 -12.30 5.34
N ALA A 284 3.54 -11.38 4.89
CA ALA A 284 4.71 -11.67 4.10
C ALA A 284 5.85 -12.30 4.92
N ARG A 285 6.10 -11.81 6.14
CA ARG A 285 7.25 -12.23 6.97
C ARG A 285 6.97 -13.41 7.89
N TYR A 286 5.71 -13.63 8.27
CA TYR A 286 5.34 -14.62 9.28
C TYR A 286 4.22 -15.55 8.82
N CYS A 287 3.10 -15.01 8.37
CA CYS A 287 1.89 -15.80 8.15
C CYS A 287 2.04 -16.79 6.99
N LYS A 288 2.68 -16.37 5.88
CA LYS A 288 2.93 -17.22 4.71
C LYS A 288 3.59 -18.54 5.08
N ASP A 289 4.63 -18.48 5.92
CA ASP A 289 5.48 -19.61 6.32
C ASP A 289 5.10 -20.16 7.71
N LEU A 290 3.93 -19.79 8.25
CA LEU A 290 3.40 -20.25 9.54
C LEU A 290 4.35 -20.05 10.74
N ARG A 291 5.12 -18.95 10.74
CA ARG A 291 6.03 -18.57 11.84
C ARG A 291 5.27 -17.96 13.03
N CYS A 292 4.30 -18.71 13.57
CA CYS A 292 3.35 -18.23 14.59
C CYS A 292 4.02 -17.78 15.89
N GLU A 293 5.11 -18.44 16.31
CA GLU A 293 5.77 -18.15 17.59
C GLU A 293 6.54 -16.82 17.61
N ALA A 294 7.01 -16.37 16.44
CA ALA A 294 7.68 -15.08 16.25
C ALA A 294 6.74 -13.97 15.76
N CYS A 295 5.47 -14.28 15.52
CA CYS A 295 4.50 -13.35 14.95
C CYS A 295 4.10 -12.27 15.97
N PRO A 296 4.01 -10.99 15.59
CA PRO A 296 3.60 -9.91 16.50
C PRO A 296 2.14 -10.03 16.99
N LEU A 297 1.35 -10.95 16.42
CA LEU A 297 -0.02 -11.27 16.85
C LEU A 297 -0.12 -12.58 17.65
N ARG A 298 0.99 -13.19 18.09
CA ARG A 298 0.97 -14.58 18.62
C ARG A 298 0.00 -14.79 19.78
N ASP A 299 -0.23 -13.74 20.55
CA ASP A 299 -1.01 -13.64 21.78
C ASP A 299 -2.50 -13.43 21.53
N VAL A 300 -2.87 -12.79 20.41
CA VAL A 300 -4.27 -12.46 20.08
C VAL A 300 -4.84 -13.27 18.91
N CYS A 301 -3.97 -13.82 18.07
CA CYS A 301 -4.34 -14.53 16.85
C CYS A 301 -5.07 -15.86 17.15
N LYS A 302 -6.18 -16.11 16.45
CA LYS A 302 -6.91 -17.40 16.51
C LYS A 302 -6.16 -18.57 15.86
N ARG A 303 -5.11 -18.29 15.08
CA ARG A 303 -4.24 -19.27 14.41
C ARG A 303 -5.00 -20.26 13.53
N TYR A 304 -5.92 -19.79 12.69
CA TYR A 304 -6.57 -20.63 11.67
C TYR A 304 -5.61 -21.00 10.52
N ALA A 305 -4.49 -21.66 10.85
CA ALA A 305 -3.39 -21.98 9.93
C ALA A 305 -3.83 -22.83 8.73
N PHE A 306 -4.89 -23.63 8.90
CA PHE A 306 -5.51 -24.44 7.85
C PHE A 306 -6.18 -23.63 6.73
N ILE A 307 -6.30 -22.30 6.85
CA ILE A 307 -6.82 -21.45 5.78
C ILE A 307 -5.74 -21.24 4.73
N LYS A 308 -6.04 -21.53 3.46
CA LYS A 308 -5.17 -21.30 2.30
C LYS A 308 -5.88 -20.41 1.27
N LEU A 309 -5.11 -19.56 0.58
CA LEU A 309 -5.63 -18.70 -0.49
C LEU A 309 -5.19 -19.21 -1.86
N LYS A 310 -6.11 -19.15 -2.83
CA LYS A 310 -5.88 -19.42 -4.25
C LYS A 310 -6.22 -18.17 -5.09
#